data_AF-A0A1Q2TYJ3-F1
#
_entry.id   AF-A0A1Q2TYJ3-F1
#
_cell.length_a   1.000
_cell.length_b   1.000
_cell.length_c   1.000
_cell.angle_alpha   90.00
_cell.angle_beta   90.00
_cell.angle_gamma   90.00
#
_symmetry.space_group_name_H-M   'P 1'
#
loop_
_entity.id
_entity.type
_entity.pdbx_description
1 polymer ?
#
loop_
_entity_poly.entity_id
_entity_poly.type
_entity_poly.pdbx_seq_one_letter_code
_entity_poly.pdbx_strand_id
1 'polypeptide(L)'
;MVAPESAENLSEQLDRIHRELLAIASQYEGNGERLLEILRQLELTHRQISEEYFYPSLPERRRDLYNILRDMETEGGWPYIARPKLKFILEKLLAAETENSTAE
;
A
#
# COMPACT_ATOMS: atom_id res chain seq x y z
N MET A 1 -28.52 -5.64 -24.72
CA MET A 1 -27.50 -4.56 -24.78
C MET A 1 -26.17 -5.22 -24.44
N VAL A 2 -25.19 -5.12 -25.34
CA VAL A 2 -23.92 -5.86 -25.36
C VAL A 2 -22.94 -5.33 -24.28
N ALA A 3 -22.10 -6.22 -23.72
CA ALA A 3 -21.16 -6.05 -22.60
C ALA A 3 -19.93 -5.15 -22.88
N PRO A 4 -18.99 -5.01 -21.91
CA PRO A 4 -17.86 -5.96 -21.88
C PRO A 4 -17.61 -6.53 -20.46
N GLU A 5 -17.43 -7.83 -20.25
CA GLU A 5 -16.21 -8.63 -20.46
C GLU A 5 -14.99 -8.16 -19.65
N SER A 6 -14.49 -9.08 -18.80
CA SER A 6 -13.22 -9.08 -18.04
C SER A 6 -13.05 -8.11 -16.86
N ALA A 7 -13.78 -8.32 -15.77
CA ALA A 7 -13.24 -7.97 -14.45
C ALA A 7 -12.28 -9.09 -14.02
N GLU A 8 -11.03 -9.07 -14.50
CA GLU A 8 -9.96 -9.86 -13.85
C GLU A 8 -10.01 -9.55 -12.35
N ASN A 9 -10.03 -10.57 -11.49
CA ASN A 9 -10.00 -10.35 -10.05
C ASN A 9 -8.70 -9.60 -9.70
N LEU A 10 -8.73 -8.70 -8.70
CA LEU A 10 -7.57 -7.91 -8.29
C LEU A 10 -6.30 -8.77 -8.12
N SER A 11 -6.44 -9.99 -7.57
CA SER A 11 -5.33 -10.94 -7.43
C SER A 11 -4.72 -11.32 -8.79
N GLU A 12 -5.53 -11.58 -9.80
CA GLU A 12 -5.06 -11.99 -11.13
C GLU A 12 -4.33 -10.85 -11.84
N GLN A 13 -4.82 -9.62 -11.67
CA GLN A 13 -4.19 -8.42 -12.22
C GLN A 13 -2.83 -8.17 -11.57
N LEU A 14 -2.75 -8.26 -10.23
CA LEU A 14 -1.51 -8.09 -9.49
C LEU A 14 -0.50 -9.20 -9.83
N ASP A 15 -0.95 -10.45 -9.93
CA ASP A 15 -0.11 -11.57 -10.33
C ASP A 15 0.45 -11.40 -11.75
N ARG A 16 -0.36 -10.86 -12.67
CA ARG A 16 0.08 -10.56 -14.04
C ARG A 16 1.17 -9.49 -14.06
N ILE A 17 0.96 -8.37 -13.38
CA ILE A 17 1.94 -7.28 -13.27
C ILE A 17 3.23 -7.81 -12.61
N HIS A 18 3.09 -8.61 -11.55
CA HIS A 18 4.24 -9.20 -10.87
C HIS A 18 5.07 -10.10 -11.79
N ARG A 19 4.42 -10.96 -12.58
CA ARG A 19 5.11 -11.82 -13.57
C ARG A 19 5.79 -11.01 -14.65
N GLU A 20 5.12 -9.99 -15.18
CA GLU A 20 5.70 -9.11 -16.22
C GLU A 20 6.95 -8.39 -15.69
N LEU A 21 6.88 -7.86 -14.46
CA LEU A 21 8.00 -7.20 -13.80
C LEU A 21 9.19 -8.15 -13.56
N LEU A 22 8.93 -9.38 -13.12
CA LEU A 22 9.97 -10.40 -12.96
C LEU A 22 10.59 -10.81 -14.30
N ALA A 23 9.79 -10.89 -15.36
CA ALA A 23 10.29 -11.16 -16.72
C ALA A 23 11.17 -10.02 -17.25
N ILE A 24 10.89 -8.78 -16.89
CA ILE A 24 11.77 -7.64 -17.19
C ILE A 24 13.07 -7.74 -16.38
N ALA A 25 12.97 -8.02 -15.08
CA ALA A 25 14.15 -8.12 -14.21
C ALA A 25 15.12 -9.24 -14.66
N SER A 26 14.60 -10.39 -15.09
CA SER A 26 15.43 -11.51 -15.55
C SER A 26 16.22 -11.20 -16.82
N GLN A 27 15.75 -10.29 -17.67
CA GLN A 27 16.50 -9.83 -18.87
C GLN A 27 17.77 -9.06 -18.51
N TYR A 28 17.87 -8.54 -17.29
CA TYR A 28 19.00 -7.76 -16.80
C TYR A 28 19.79 -8.47 -15.70
N GLU A 29 19.73 -9.80 -15.63
CA GLU A 29 20.52 -10.59 -14.70
C GLU A 29 22.02 -10.25 -14.82
N GLY A 30 22.68 -10.03 -13.68
CA GLY A 30 24.08 -9.60 -13.64
C GLY A 30 24.31 -8.10 -13.90
N ASN A 31 23.29 -7.33 -14.31
CA ASN A 31 23.38 -5.88 -14.49
C ASN A 31 22.74 -5.12 -13.31
N GLY A 32 23.55 -4.88 -12.27
CA GLY A 32 23.10 -4.24 -11.03
C GLY A 32 22.54 -2.83 -11.21
N GLU A 33 23.03 -2.04 -12.17
CA GLU A 33 22.53 -0.68 -12.43
C GLU A 33 21.11 -0.69 -12.98
N ARG A 34 20.82 -1.60 -13.93
CA ARG A 34 19.48 -1.76 -14.51
C ARG A 34 18.50 -2.34 -13.48
N LEU A 35 18.94 -3.30 -12.69
CA LEU A 35 18.12 -3.82 -11.58
C LEU A 35 17.81 -2.74 -10.55
N LEU A 36 18.77 -1.87 -10.23
CA LEU A 36 18.56 -0.73 -9.34
C LEU A 36 17.57 0.30 -9.91
N GLU A 37 17.59 0.53 -11.22
CA GLU A 37 16.60 1.38 -11.91
C GLU A 37 15.19 0.82 -11.74
N ILE A 38 15.00 -0.50 -11.92
CA ILE A 38 13.73 -1.18 -11.69
C ILE A 38 13.27 -1.02 -10.22
N LEU A 39 14.17 -1.28 -9.26
CA LEU A 39 13.85 -1.16 -7.83
C LEU A 39 13.44 0.27 -7.44
N ARG A 40 14.09 1.29 -8.00
CA ARG A 40 13.73 2.70 -7.76
C ARG A 40 12.35 3.04 -8.31
N GLN A 41 12.00 2.53 -9.49
CA GLN A 41 10.65 2.73 -10.04
C GLN A 41 9.59 2.07 -9.17
N LEU A 42 9.83 0.85 -8.69
CA LEU A 42 8.92 0.17 -7.77
C LEU A 42 8.72 0.94 -6.46
N GLU A 43 9.79 1.51 -5.92
CA GLU A 43 9.70 2.36 -4.73
C GLU A 43 8.87 3.62 -5.00
N LEU A 44 9.05 4.28 -6.15
CA LEU A 44 8.25 5.44 -6.55
C LEU A 44 6.77 5.07 -6.67
N THR A 45 6.44 3.99 -7.39
CA THR A 45 5.07 3.50 -7.52
C THR A 45 4.45 3.16 -6.17
N HIS A 46 5.19 2.46 -5.31
CA HIS A 46 4.76 2.16 -3.95
C HIS A 46 4.47 3.44 -3.15
N ARG A 47 5.35 4.45 -3.22
CA ARG A 47 5.16 5.73 -2.52
C ARG A 47 3.93 6.47 -3.02
N GLN A 48 3.71 6.53 -4.33
CA GLN A 48 2.52 7.18 -4.91
C GLN A 48 1.23 6.48 -4.48
N ILE A 49 1.17 5.14 -4.57
CA ILE A 49 0.03 4.37 -4.09
C ILE A 49 -0.22 4.66 -2.60
N SER A 50 0.85 4.66 -1.79
CA SER A 50 0.75 4.93 -0.36
C SER A 50 0.22 6.34 -0.06
N GLU A 51 0.80 7.36 -0.70
CA GLU A 51 0.54 8.77 -0.42
C GLU A 51 -0.78 9.28 -0.97
N GLU A 52 -1.07 8.93 -2.23
CA GLU A 52 -2.18 9.50 -2.96
C GLU A 52 -3.47 8.69 -2.81
N TYR A 53 -3.37 7.37 -2.55
CA TYR A 53 -4.52 6.47 -2.55
C TYR A 53 -4.73 5.80 -1.18
N PHE A 54 -3.68 5.25 -0.56
CA PHE A 54 -3.82 4.51 0.70
C PHE A 54 -4.08 5.42 1.90
N TYR A 55 -3.23 6.40 2.20
CA TYR A 55 -3.43 7.26 3.38
C TYR A 55 -4.76 8.03 3.36
N PRO A 56 -5.22 8.59 2.22
CA PRO A 56 -6.53 9.23 2.15
C PRO A 56 -7.69 8.24 2.33
N SER A 57 -7.49 6.96 2.06
CA SER A 57 -8.50 5.90 2.25
C SER A 57 -8.54 5.34 3.67
N LEU A 58 -7.62 5.75 4.57
CA LEU A 58 -7.60 5.24 5.93
C LEU A 58 -8.91 5.59 6.66
N PRO A 59 -9.52 4.63 7.37
CA PRO A 59 -10.73 4.89 8.14
C PRO A 59 -10.50 5.94 9.23
N GLU A 60 -11.48 6.82 9.41
CA GLU A 60 -11.48 7.78 10.52
C GLU A 60 -11.84 7.11 11.85
N ARG A 61 -12.57 5.98 11.79
CA ARG A 61 -12.96 5.21 12.99
C ARG A 61 -11.81 4.35 13.48
N ARG A 62 -11.41 4.56 14.74
CA ARG A 62 -10.33 3.83 15.42
C ARG A 62 -10.41 2.31 15.27
N ARG A 63 -11.60 1.73 15.40
CA ARG A 63 -11.79 0.27 15.32
C ARG A 63 -11.44 -0.29 13.95
N ASP A 64 -11.83 0.43 12.90
CA ASP A 64 -11.59 0.03 11.52
C ASP A 64 -10.13 0.26 11.14
N LEU A 65 -9.53 1.36 11.61
CA LEU A 65 -8.09 1.60 11.49
C LEU A 65 -7.25 0.54 12.21
N TYR A 66 -7.67 0.12 13.40
CA TYR A 66 -6.99 -0.92 14.17
C TYR A 66 -7.07 -2.30 13.49
N ASN A 67 -8.19 -2.63 12.85
CA ASN A 67 -8.31 -3.87 12.07
C ASN A 67 -7.31 -3.86 10.90
N ILE A 68 -7.22 -2.75 10.15
CA ILE A 68 -6.25 -2.60 9.07
C ILE A 68 -4.81 -2.74 9.58
N LEU A 69 -4.47 -2.09 10.70
CA LEU A 69 -3.13 -2.18 11.29
C LEU A 69 -2.79 -3.61 11.76
N ARG A 70 -3.74 -4.32 12.34
CA ARG A 70 -3.57 -5.70 12.79
C ARG A 70 -3.40 -6.65 11.60
N ASP A 71 -4.16 -6.45 10.52
CA ASP A 71 -4.05 -7.25 9.30
C ASP A 71 -2.65 -7.05 8.66
N MET A 72 -2.19 -5.81 8.57
CA MET A 72 -0.83 -5.47 8.10
C MET A 72 0.30 -6.03 8.99
N GLU A 73 0.06 -6.14 10.31
CA GLU A 73 1.01 -6.77 11.24
C GLU A 73 1.05 -8.30 11.07
N THR A 74 -0.10 -8.93 10.80
CA THR A 74 -0.27 -10.39 10.75
C THR A 74 0.21 -10.98 9.42
N GLU A 75 -0.09 -10.31 8.30
CA GLU A 75 0.29 -10.76 6.96
C GLU A 75 1.70 -10.29 6.55
N GLY A 76 2.27 -9.34 7.32
CA GLY A 76 3.50 -8.64 6.94
C GLY A 76 3.28 -7.65 5.80
N GLY A 77 4.34 -6.94 5.39
CA GLY A 77 4.24 -6.00 4.27
C GLY A 77 3.85 -4.58 4.68
N TRP A 78 4.36 -4.10 5.83
CA TRP A 78 4.36 -2.67 6.13
C TRP A 78 4.79 -1.91 4.87
N PRO A 79 3.97 -0.96 4.36
CA PRO A 79 4.44 0.01 3.40
C PRO A 79 5.71 0.64 3.98
N TYR A 80 6.65 1.08 3.15
CA TYR A 80 7.77 1.87 3.67
C TYR A 80 7.22 3.17 4.31
N ILE A 81 6.89 3.12 5.61
CA ILE A 81 6.35 4.24 6.38
C ILE A 81 7.54 5.05 6.86
N ALA A 82 7.86 6.11 6.13
CA ALA A 82 8.81 7.10 6.59
C ALA A 82 8.37 7.62 7.98
N ARG A 83 9.32 7.80 8.91
CA ARG A 83 9.05 8.24 10.30
C ARG A 83 8.06 9.43 10.44
N PRO A 84 8.06 10.45 9.56
CA PRO A 84 7.07 11.53 9.61
C PRO A 84 5.63 11.06 9.37
N LYS A 85 5.44 10.05 8.52
CA LYS A 85 4.12 9.46 8.23
C LYS A 85 3.62 8.60 9.38
N LEU A 86 4.52 7.94 10.11
CA LEU A 86 4.17 7.24 11.34
C LEU A 86 3.61 8.22 12.38
N LYS A 87 4.22 9.41 12.49
CA LYS A 87 3.73 10.47 13.37
C LYS A 87 2.32 10.91 12.98
N PHE A 88 2.04 11.09 11.69
CA PHE A 88 0.69 11.40 11.20
C PHE A 88 -0.34 10.31 11.56
N ILE A 89 0.01 9.03 11.40
CA ILE A 89 -0.86 7.90 11.80
C ILE A 89 -1.11 7.93 13.32
N LEU A 90 -0.08 8.18 14.12
CA LEU A 90 -0.21 8.30 15.58
C LEU A 90 -1.07 9.51 15.99
N GLU A 91 -0.94 10.64 15.30
CA GLU A 91 -1.77 11.82 15.52
C GLU A 91 -3.25 11.53 15.20
N LYS A 92 -3.53 10.78 14.12
CA LYS A 92 -4.89 10.32 13.79
C LYS A 92 -5.46 9.36 14.84
N LEU A 93 -4.64 8.45 15.37
CA LEU A 93 -5.04 7.55 16.45
C LEU A 93 -5.39 8.32 17.74
N LEU A 94 -4.57 9.30 18.11
CA LEU A 94 -4.79 10.13 19.30
C LEU A 94 -6.01 11.04 19.17
N ALA A 95 -6.24 11.64 18.00
CA ALA A 95 -7.43 12.45 17.75
C ALA A 95 -8.72 11.62 17.90
N ALA A 96 -8.72 10.38 17.41
CA ALA A 96 -9.84 9.46 17.57
C ALA A 96 -10.08 9.01 19.03
N GLU A 97 -9.10 9.14 19.94
CA GLU A 97 -9.28 8.87 21.38
C GLU A 97 -10.01 10.02 22.09
N THR A 98 -9.70 11.26 21.73
CA THR A 98 -10.31 12.46 22.33
C THR A 98 -11.80 12.64 22.00
N GLU A 99 -12.25 12.21 20.82
CA GLU A 99 -13.68 12.24 20.44
C GLU A 99 -14.51 11.21 21.23
N ASN A 100 -13.89 10.11 21.64
CA ASN A 100 -14.56 9.07 22.45
C ASN A 100 -14.73 9.47 23.93
N SER A 101 -13.91 10.40 24.45
CA SER A 101 -14.03 10.91 25.82
C SER A 101 -14.95 12.13 25.96
N THR A 102 -15.38 12.73 24.84
CA THR A 102 -16.33 13.87 24.84
C THR A 102 -17.78 13.44 24.59
N ALA A 103 -18.01 12.15 24.32
CA ALA A 103 -19.32 11.56 24.07
C ALA A 103 -19.86 10.69 25.22
N GLU A 104 -19.22 10.69 26.39
CA GLU A 104 -19.71 10.06 27.64
C GLU A 104 -20.15 11.11 28.68
#